data_AF-A0A1F2VR65-F1
#
_entry.id   AF-A0A1F2VR65-F1
#
_cell.length_a   1.000
_cell.length_b   1.000
_cell.length_c   1.000
_cell.angle_alpha   90.00
_cell.angle_beta   90.00
_cell.angle_gamma   90.00
#
_symmetry.space_group_name_H-M   'P 1'
#
loop_
_entity.id
_entity.type
_entity.pdbx_description
1 polymer ?
#
loop_
_entity_poly.entity_id
_entity_poly.type
_entity_poly.pdbx_seq_one_letter_code
_entity_poly.pdbx_strand_id
1 'polypeptide(L)'
;MKIAIPKEYRPGEARVAASPDVVKKLVGLGFQVTVETGAGGGASFTDAAYKDAGAEIAHDEAVALKDAELVLKVQRPLLEAGRNEVTMMKKGSILVAHLQALVHPQDVKAYAEAGITAFAMELMPRITRAQSMDILSSQSNLAGYRAVTDAAYKDAGAEIAHDEAVALKDAELVLKVQRPLLEAGRNEVTMMKKGSILVAHLQALVHPQDVKAYAEAGITAFAMELMPRITRAQSMDILSSQSNLAGYRAVLDAAYEFGRAFPMMMTAAGTVPPARVLVLGAGVAGLQAIATAKRLGGVVTGYDVRPAVKEQVESLGGRFLQVDADATKDAETAGGYAKEMGEAYQRKQAQVLHESAKKQDIVICTALIPGRKAPVLVTEAMVKDMKPGSVIVD
;
A
#
# COMPACT_ATOMS: atom_id res chain seq x y z
N MET A 1 -30.04 16.44 -17.34
CA MET A 1 -28.64 16.78 -17.60
C MET A 1 -27.92 15.53 -18.12
N LYS A 2 -27.11 15.66 -19.17
CA LYS A 2 -26.29 14.56 -19.72
C LYS A 2 -24.90 14.52 -19.07
N ILE A 3 -24.52 13.34 -18.58
CA ILE A 3 -23.22 13.06 -17.95
C ILE A 3 -22.44 12.12 -18.87
N ALA A 4 -21.20 12.47 -19.19
CA ALA A 4 -20.28 11.62 -19.95
C ALA A 4 -19.16 11.08 -19.06
N ILE A 5 -18.85 9.80 -19.24
CA ILE A 5 -17.70 9.12 -18.65
C ILE A 5 -16.87 8.54 -19.82
N PRO A 6 -15.93 9.32 -20.39
CA PRO A 6 -15.06 8.84 -21.44
C PRO A 6 -14.00 7.87 -20.88
N LYS A 7 -13.32 7.18 -21.78
CA LYS A 7 -12.14 6.36 -21.48
C LYS A 7 -10.97 7.27 -21.09
N GLU A 8 -10.10 6.75 -20.24
CA GLU A 8 -8.81 7.39 -19.97
C GLU A 8 -7.78 7.02 -21.04
N TYR A 9 -7.14 8.03 -21.62
CA TYR A 9 -6.23 7.88 -22.74
C TYR A 9 -4.77 8.17 -22.41
N ARG A 10 -4.49 8.64 -21.19
CA ARG A 10 -3.10 8.77 -20.72
C ARG A 10 -2.47 7.37 -20.63
N PRO A 11 -1.25 7.17 -21.16
CA PRO A 11 -0.59 5.87 -21.07
C PRO A 11 -0.51 5.36 -19.62
N GLY A 12 -0.93 4.12 -19.40
CA GLY A 12 -0.91 3.46 -18.09
C GLY A 12 -2.09 3.79 -17.16
N GLU A 13 -2.98 4.70 -17.54
CA GLU A 13 -4.19 4.98 -16.77
C GLU A 13 -5.24 3.88 -17.02
N ALA A 14 -5.48 3.05 -16.01
CA ALA A 14 -6.43 1.93 -16.08
C ALA A 14 -7.75 2.22 -15.33
N ARG A 15 -7.84 3.32 -14.58
CA ARG A 15 -9.03 3.68 -13.81
C ARG A 15 -10.12 4.28 -14.72
N VAL A 16 -11.32 4.42 -14.18
CA VAL A 16 -12.47 5.05 -14.80
C VAL A 16 -13.19 5.92 -13.77
N ALA A 17 -13.79 7.03 -14.20
CA ALA A 17 -14.33 8.06 -13.29
C ALA A 17 -15.58 7.62 -12.51
N ALA A 18 -16.29 6.57 -12.95
CA ALA A 18 -17.43 6.01 -12.24
C ALA A 18 -17.58 4.50 -12.50
N SER A 19 -17.91 3.75 -11.46
CA SER A 19 -18.27 2.33 -11.56
C SER A 19 -19.74 2.15 -11.97
N PRO A 20 -20.17 0.95 -12.41
CA PRO A 20 -21.58 0.66 -12.69
C PRO A 20 -22.52 0.99 -11.52
N ASP A 21 -22.10 0.79 -10.27
CA ASP A 21 -22.90 1.15 -9.09
C ASP A 21 -23.14 2.66 -8.96
N VAL A 22 -22.13 3.47 -9.29
CA VAL A 22 -22.26 4.94 -9.30
C VAL A 22 -23.16 5.37 -10.46
N VAL A 23 -22.98 4.78 -11.64
CA VAL A 23 -23.83 5.03 -12.81
C VAL A 23 -25.30 4.74 -12.50
N LYS A 24 -25.60 3.59 -11.87
CA LYS A 24 -26.96 3.22 -11.45
C LYS A 24 -27.58 4.27 -10.53
N LYS A 25 -26.79 4.86 -9.61
CA LYS A 25 -27.26 5.95 -8.73
C LYS A 25 -27.50 7.24 -9.50
N LEU A 26 -26.61 7.63 -10.41
CA LEU A 26 -26.77 8.83 -11.25
C LEU A 26 -28.02 8.71 -12.13
N VAL A 27 -28.23 7.55 -12.76
CA VAL A 27 -29.44 7.26 -13.54
C VAL A 27 -30.68 7.32 -12.64
N GLY A 28 -30.62 6.74 -11.43
CA GLY A 28 -31.70 6.81 -10.44
C GLY A 28 -32.04 8.22 -9.97
N LEU A 29 -31.10 9.17 -10.06
CA LEU A 29 -31.33 10.60 -9.80
C LEU A 29 -31.89 11.37 -11.02
N GLY A 30 -32.14 10.69 -12.14
CA GLY A 30 -32.71 11.27 -13.37
C GLY A 30 -31.68 11.82 -14.36
N PHE A 31 -30.38 11.54 -14.16
CA PHE A 31 -29.35 11.90 -15.13
C PHE A 31 -29.31 10.90 -16.29
N GLN A 32 -29.05 11.40 -17.50
CA GLN A 32 -28.70 10.55 -18.65
C GLN A 32 -27.19 10.35 -18.61
N VAL A 33 -26.75 9.10 -18.49
CA VAL A 33 -25.32 8.77 -18.37
C VAL A 33 -24.86 8.05 -19.63
N THR A 34 -23.85 8.61 -20.29
CA THR A 34 -23.20 8.00 -21.46
C THR A 34 -21.77 7.60 -21.08
N VAL A 35 -21.40 6.36 -21.35
CA VAL A 35 -20.07 5.80 -21.09
C VAL A 35 -19.42 5.44 -22.42
N GLU A 36 -18.18 5.82 -22.63
CA GLU A 36 -17.44 5.38 -23.82
C GLU A 36 -17.14 3.87 -23.77
N THR A 37 -17.24 3.19 -24.90
CA THR A 37 -16.91 1.77 -25.02
C THR A 37 -15.50 1.47 -24.52
N GLY A 38 -15.38 0.46 -23.66
CA GLY A 38 -14.12 0.05 -23.06
C GLY A 38 -13.55 1.01 -22.00
N ALA A 39 -14.27 2.08 -21.61
CA ALA A 39 -13.80 3.02 -20.59
C ALA A 39 -13.48 2.35 -19.25
N GLY A 40 -14.30 1.37 -18.83
CA GLY A 40 -14.09 0.62 -17.60
C GLY A 40 -13.20 -0.63 -17.73
N GLY A 41 -12.70 -0.95 -18.93
CA GLY A 41 -12.01 -2.21 -19.19
C GLY A 41 -10.76 -2.41 -18.32
N GLY A 42 -9.96 -1.35 -18.13
CA GLY A 42 -8.78 -1.38 -17.25
C GLY A 42 -9.12 -1.54 -15.77
N ALA A 43 -10.35 -1.19 -15.38
CA ALA A 43 -10.88 -1.30 -14.03
C ALA A 43 -11.76 -2.55 -13.85
N SER A 44 -11.74 -3.49 -14.81
CA SER A 44 -12.54 -4.72 -14.81
C SER A 44 -14.06 -4.51 -14.82
N PHE A 45 -14.53 -3.39 -15.39
CA PHE A 45 -15.95 -3.17 -15.68
C PHE A 45 -16.22 -3.29 -17.18
N THR A 46 -17.15 -4.17 -17.54
CA THR A 46 -17.54 -4.38 -18.94
C THR A 46 -18.57 -3.35 -19.39
N ASP A 47 -18.63 -3.08 -20.70
CA ASP A 47 -19.69 -2.22 -21.29
C ASP A 47 -21.10 -2.76 -20.97
N ALA A 48 -21.25 -4.08 -20.92
CA ALA A 48 -22.49 -4.73 -20.52
C ALA A 48 -22.90 -4.34 -19.09
N ALA A 49 -21.96 -4.30 -18.14
CA ALA A 49 -22.25 -3.90 -16.76
C ALA A 49 -22.71 -2.44 -16.67
N TYR A 50 -22.16 -1.54 -17.49
CA TYR A 50 -22.66 -0.15 -17.57
C TYR A 50 -24.03 -0.06 -18.20
N LYS A 51 -24.29 -0.82 -19.27
CA LYS A 51 -25.60 -0.89 -19.90
C LYS A 51 -26.66 -1.42 -18.93
N ASP A 52 -26.34 -2.47 -18.16
CA ASP A 52 -27.20 -3.04 -17.11
C ASP A 52 -27.46 -2.05 -15.97
N ALA A 53 -26.51 -1.13 -15.71
CA ALA A 53 -26.66 -0.03 -14.77
C ALA A 53 -27.50 1.15 -15.32
N GLY A 54 -27.92 1.09 -16.59
CA GLY A 54 -28.77 2.10 -17.23
C GLY A 54 -28.03 3.18 -18.01
N ALA A 55 -26.73 3.01 -18.26
CA ALA A 55 -25.98 3.92 -19.12
C ALA A 55 -26.17 3.60 -20.61
N GLU A 56 -26.05 4.62 -21.45
CA GLU A 56 -25.84 4.49 -22.88
C GLU A 56 -24.35 4.26 -23.17
N ILE A 57 -24.02 3.36 -24.10
CA ILE A 57 -22.63 3.12 -24.51
C ILE A 57 -22.34 3.85 -25.82
N ALA A 58 -21.42 4.81 -25.78
CA ALA A 58 -20.91 5.49 -26.96
C ALA A 58 -19.78 4.67 -27.61
N HIS A 59 -19.71 4.65 -28.94
CA HIS A 59 -18.69 3.88 -29.65
C HIS A 59 -17.30 4.54 -29.67
N ASP A 60 -17.23 5.83 -29.36
CA ASP A 60 -15.98 6.57 -29.21
C ASP A 60 -16.15 7.77 -28.27
N GLU A 61 -15.02 8.40 -27.93
CA GLU A 61 -14.93 9.57 -27.04
C GLU A 61 -15.71 10.77 -27.57
N ALA A 62 -15.64 11.02 -28.89
CA ALA A 62 -16.29 12.19 -29.49
C ALA A 62 -17.81 12.10 -29.34
N VAL A 63 -18.39 10.92 -29.52
CA VAL A 63 -19.82 10.67 -29.31
C VAL A 63 -20.19 10.74 -27.83
N ALA A 64 -19.33 10.24 -26.93
CA ALA A 64 -19.57 10.35 -25.49
C ALA A 64 -19.63 11.82 -25.04
N LEU A 65 -18.76 12.69 -25.56
CA LEU A 65 -18.61 14.08 -25.12
C LEU A 65 -19.56 15.09 -25.80
N LYS A 66 -20.02 14.81 -27.03
CA LYS A 66 -20.69 15.77 -27.93
C LYS A 66 -21.80 16.61 -27.28
N ASP A 67 -22.67 16.00 -26.50
CA ASP A 67 -23.82 16.66 -25.85
C ASP A 67 -23.72 16.69 -24.31
N ALA A 68 -22.57 16.32 -23.77
CA ALA A 68 -22.39 16.22 -22.33
C ALA A 68 -22.41 17.60 -21.67
N GLU A 69 -23.25 17.75 -20.65
CA GLU A 69 -23.27 18.95 -19.80
C GLU A 69 -22.34 18.79 -18.60
N LEU A 70 -22.07 17.55 -18.19
CA LEU A 70 -21.09 17.19 -17.17
C LEU A 70 -20.18 16.08 -17.71
N VAL A 71 -18.87 16.27 -17.60
CA VAL A 71 -17.85 15.29 -17.98
C VAL A 71 -17.10 14.87 -16.73
N LEU A 72 -17.09 13.56 -16.46
CA LEU A 72 -16.38 12.95 -15.35
C LEU A 72 -15.15 12.22 -15.88
N LYS A 73 -13.96 12.69 -15.53
CA LYS A 73 -12.68 12.03 -15.85
C LYS A 73 -11.87 11.77 -14.59
N VAL A 74 -10.90 10.86 -14.68
CA VAL A 74 -9.90 10.62 -13.64
C VAL A 74 -8.83 11.69 -13.75
N GLN A 75 -8.18 11.80 -14.92
CA GLN A 75 -7.08 12.72 -15.15
C GLN A 75 -7.52 13.97 -15.92
N ARG A 76 -6.68 15.01 -15.90
CA ARG A 76 -6.89 16.21 -16.73
C ARG A 76 -6.97 15.82 -18.21
N PRO A 77 -7.84 16.48 -19.00
CA PRO A 77 -7.93 16.26 -20.43
C PRO A 77 -6.58 16.30 -21.16
N LEU A 78 -6.48 15.60 -22.28
CA LEU A 78 -5.33 15.72 -23.18
C LEU A 78 -5.48 16.95 -24.08
N LEU A 79 -4.41 17.75 -24.20
CA LEU A 79 -4.34 18.98 -25.01
C LEU A 79 -3.12 18.98 -25.98
N GLU A 80 -2.54 17.81 -26.26
CA GLU A 80 -1.27 17.68 -27.00
C GLU A 80 -1.49 17.48 -28.52
N ALA A 81 -0.42 17.68 -29.31
CA ALA A 81 -0.46 17.60 -30.77
C ALA A 81 -0.90 16.20 -31.23
N GLY A 82 -2.16 16.10 -31.69
CA GLY A 82 -2.78 14.86 -32.16
C GLY A 82 -4.05 14.45 -31.39
N ARG A 83 -4.28 14.98 -30.17
CA ARG A 83 -5.53 14.78 -29.44
C ARG A 83 -5.80 15.93 -28.48
N ASN A 84 -6.90 16.64 -28.74
CA ASN A 84 -7.40 17.69 -27.87
C ASN A 84 -8.83 17.37 -27.42
N GLU A 85 -8.94 16.78 -26.24
CA GLU A 85 -10.22 16.36 -25.65
C GLU A 85 -11.09 17.58 -25.28
N VAL A 86 -10.48 18.73 -24.96
CA VAL A 86 -11.20 19.99 -24.66
C VAL A 86 -12.04 20.45 -25.84
N THR A 87 -11.52 20.31 -27.07
CA THR A 87 -12.25 20.69 -28.30
C THR A 87 -13.44 19.80 -28.61
N MET A 88 -13.51 18.61 -27.99
CA MET A 88 -14.63 17.67 -28.15
C MET A 88 -15.76 17.94 -27.15
N MET A 89 -15.49 18.73 -26.10
CA MET A 89 -16.47 19.07 -25.08
C MET A 89 -17.36 20.22 -25.53
N LYS A 90 -18.63 20.16 -25.12
CA LYS A 90 -19.61 21.21 -25.39
C LYS A 90 -19.24 22.49 -24.62
N LYS A 91 -19.27 23.65 -25.31
CA LYS A 91 -19.15 24.95 -24.63
C LYS A 91 -20.23 25.09 -23.53
N GLY A 92 -19.82 25.50 -22.34
CA GLY A 92 -20.67 25.58 -21.16
C GLY A 92 -20.77 24.27 -20.36
N SER A 93 -20.07 23.21 -20.76
CA SER A 93 -20.01 21.98 -19.97
C SER A 93 -19.23 22.16 -18.67
N ILE A 94 -19.51 21.29 -17.73
CA ILE A 94 -18.77 21.16 -16.47
C ILE A 94 -17.80 19.98 -16.60
N LEU A 95 -16.54 20.19 -16.24
CA LEU A 95 -15.53 19.14 -16.16
C LEU A 95 -15.18 18.89 -14.69
N VAL A 96 -15.22 17.63 -14.24
CA VAL A 96 -14.78 17.22 -12.90
C VAL A 96 -13.70 16.14 -13.06
N ALA A 97 -12.49 16.43 -12.61
CA ALA A 97 -11.34 15.52 -12.69
C ALA A 97 -10.20 15.96 -11.77
N HIS A 98 -9.12 15.17 -11.70
CA HIS A 98 -7.84 15.61 -11.15
C HIS A 98 -7.12 16.50 -12.19
N LEU A 99 -7.17 17.83 -12.00
CA LEU A 99 -6.77 18.80 -13.04
C LEU A 99 -5.31 19.24 -12.96
N GLN A 100 -4.68 19.07 -11.80
CA GLN A 100 -3.38 19.66 -11.47
C GLN A 100 -3.35 21.17 -11.75
N ALA A 101 -4.42 21.87 -11.38
CA ALA A 101 -4.69 23.24 -11.84
C ALA A 101 -3.60 24.28 -11.46
N LEU A 102 -2.88 24.05 -10.35
CA LEU A 102 -1.78 24.92 -9.92
C LEU A 102 -0.47 24.67 -10.68
N VAL A 103 -0.33 23.49 -11.29
CA VAL A 103 0.88 23.06 -12.02
C VAL A 103 0.72 23.25 -13.53
N HIS A 104 -0.50 23.15 -14.06
CA HIS A 104 -0.81 23.32 -15.48
C HIS A 104 -1.74 24.52 -15.75
N PRO A 105 -1.30 25.78 -15.49
CA PRO A 105 -2.15 26.96 -15.69
C PRO A 105 -2.56 27.19 -17.16
N GLN A 106 -1.76 26.72 -18.12
CA GLN A 106 -2.12 26.77 -19.55
C GLN A 106 -3.33 25.91 -19.89
N ASP A 107 -3.49 24.75 -19.24
CA ASP A 107 -4.66 23.88 -19.42
C ASP A 107 -5.90 24.55 -18.85
N VAL A 108 -5.77 25.19 -17.69
CA VAL A 108 -6.84 26.00 -17.07
C VAL A 108 -7.29 27.12 -18.00
N LYS A 109 -6.34 27.81 -18.64
CA LYS A 109 -6.65 28.84 -19.64
C LYS A 109 -7.40 28.26 -20.84
N ALA A 110 -6.99 27.10 -21.33
CA ALA A 110 -7.66 26.42 -22.44
C ALA A 110 -9.10 26.00 -22.08
N TYR A 111 -9.34 25.53 -20.85
CA TYR A 111 -10.71 25.25 -20.38
C TYR A 111 -11.56 26.52 -20.38
N ALA A 112 -11.02 27.63 -19.87
CA ALA A 112 -11.73 28.91 -19.85
C ALA A 112 -12.03 29.45 -21.26
N GLU A 113 -11.07 29.37 -22.19
CA GLU A 113 -11.24 29.76 -23.60
C GLU A 113 -12.29 28.90 -24.32
N ALA A 114 -12.35 27.60 -24.01
CA ALA A 114 -13.38 26.69 -24.49
C ALA A 114 -14.76 26.91 -23.81
N GLY A 115 -14.82 27.78 -22.79
CA GLY A 115 -16.03 28.05 -22.01
C GLY A 115 -16.46 26.88 -21.13
N ILE A 116 -15.51 26.09 -20.65
CA ILE A 116 -15.72 24.93 -19.77
C ILE A 116 -15.56 25.39 -18.31
N THR A 117 -16.52 25.03 -17.46
CA THR A 117 -16.39 25.20 -16.00
C THR A 117 -15.69 23.98 -15.41
N ALA A 118 -14.44 24.12 -15.00
CA ALA A 118 -13.63 23.01 -14.53
C ALA A 118 -13.50 23.00 -12.98
N PHE A 119 -13.80 21.85 -12.36
CA PHE A 119 -13.63 21.61 -10.93
C PHE A 119 -12.40 20.72 -10.70
N ALA A 120 -11.36 21.32 -10.12
CA ALA A 120 -10.13 20.64 -9.72
C ALA A 120 -10.36 19.84 -8.43
N MET A 121 -10.47 18.51 -8.54
CA MET A 121 -10.77 17.66 -7.38
C MET A 121 -9.65 17.63 -6.34
N GLU A 122 -8.41 17.86 -6.74
CA GLU A 122 -7.25 17.94 -5.85
C GLU A 122 -7.23 19.19 -4.95
N LEU A 123 -8.05 20.21 -5.29
CA LEU A 123 -8.21 21.44 -4.50
C LEU A 123 -9.43 21.38 -3.57
N MET A 124 -10.09 20.22 -3.45
CA MET A 124 -11.21 20.04 -2.52
C MET A 124 -10.73 20.20 -1.07
N PRO A 125 -11.36 21.06 -0.24
CA PRO A 125 -10.92 21.30 1.12
C PRO A 125 -11.05 20.04 1.99
N ARG A 126 -10.03 19.78 2.82
CA ARG A 126 -9.99 18.64 3.74
C ARG A 126 -10.86 18.88 4.99
N ILE A 127 -12.18 18.86 4.80
CA ILE A 127 -13.18 18.95 5.87
C ILE A 127 -14.02 17.67 5.91
N THR A 128 -14.58 17.32 7.08
CA THR A 128 -15.33 16.08 7.31
C THR A 128 -16.44 15.84 6.27
N ARG A 129 -17.11 16.90 5.80
CA ARG A 129 -18.17 16.79 4.76
C ARG A 129 -17.65 16.45 3.37
N ALA A 130 -16.41 16.81 3.06
CA ALA A 130 -15.79 16.61 1.74
C ALA A 130 -14.82 15.42 1.72
N GLN A 131 -14.65 14.72 2.84
CA GLN A 131 -13.69 13.62 2.96
C GLN A 131 -13.98 12.46 2.00
N SER A 132 -15.24 12.16 1.73
CA SER A 132 -15.64 11.15 0.72
C SER A 132 -15.35 11.59 -0.72
N MET A 133 -15.08 12.88 -0.93
CA MET A 133 -14.75 13.49 -2.21
C MET A 133 -13.24 13.77 -2.35
N ASP A 134 -12.42 13.37 -1.37
CA ASP A 134 -10.97 13.58 -1.40
C ASP A 134 -10.31 12.61 -2.39
N ILE A 135 -10.00 13.15 -3.57
CA ILE A 135 -9.33 12.41 -4.63
C ILE A 135 -7.90 12.03 -4.23
N LEU A 136 -7.18 12.85 -3.47
CA LEU A 136 -5.78 12.56 -3.12
C LEU A 136 -5.70 11.33 -2.20
N SER A 137 -6.60 11.23 -1.22
CA SER A 137 -6.67 10.07 -0.34
C SER A 137 -7.13 8.80 -1.07
N SER A 138 -8.16 8.88 -1.92
CA SER A 138 -8.65 7.71 -2.67
C SER A 138 -7.64 7.23 -3.72
N GLN A 139 -6.97 8.13 -4.44
CA GLN A 139 -5.94 7.74 -5.38
C GLN A 139 -4.67 7.21 -4.70
N SER A 140 -4.30 7.74 -3.53
CA SER A 140 -3.20 7.17 -2.73
C SER A 140 -3.49 5.75 -2.27
N ASN A 141 -4.76 5.44 -1.94
CA ASN A 141 -5.19 4.09 -1.56
C ASN A 141 -5.25 3.12 -2.75
N LEU A 142 -5.62 3.60 -3.95
CA LEU A 142 -5.67 2.78 -5.16
C LEU A 142 -4.29 2.54 -5.79
N ALA A 143 -3.40 3.55 -5.74
CA ALA A 143 -2.08 3.53 -6.37
C ALA A 143 -1.05 2.70 -5.59
N GLY A 144 -1.45 1.56 -5.02
CA GLY A 144 -0.55 0.61 -4.37
C GLY A 144 0.66 0.31 -5.25
N TYR A 145 1.78 0.95 -4.91
CA TYR A 145 3.16 0.64 -5.31
C TYR A 145 3.50 0.46 -6.81
N ARG A 146 2.67 0.90 -7.75
CA ARG A 146 3.04 0.94 -9.18
C ARG A 146 2.87 2.34 -9.77
N ALA A 147 4.02 2.95 -10.08
CA ALA A 147 4.24 4.15 -10.88
C ALA A 147 4.21 5.51 -10.16
N VAL A 148 5.23 5.77 -9.33
CA VAL A 148 5.86 7.10 -9.38
C VAL A 148 6.77 7.09 -10.60
N THR A 149 6.50 7.95 -11.58
CA THR A 149 7.27 8.02 -12.83
C THR A 149 8.34 9.09 -12.74
N ASP A 150 9.36 9.01 -13.59
CA ASP A 150 10.34 10.10 -13.77
C ASP A 150 9.64 11.43 -14.13
N ALA A 151 8.51 11.37 -14.85
CA ALA A 151 7.71 12.54 -15.15
C ALA A 151 7.15 13.19 -13.87
N ALA A 152 6.65 12.40 -12.91
CA ALA A 152 6.16 12.94 -11.64
C ALA A 152 7.27 13.63 -10.83
N TYR A 153 8.50 13.12 -10.89
CA TYR A 153 9.66 13.77 -10.29
C TYR A 153 10.02 15.08 -11.00
N LYS A 154 10.02 15.09 -12.34
CA LYS A 154 10.26 16.30 -13.14
C LYS A 154 9.21 17.38 -12.90
N ASP A 155 7.93 16.99 -12.81
CA ASP A 155 6.82 17.89 -12.51
C ASP A 155 6.95 18.51 -11.10
N ALA A 156 7.58 17.78 -10.17
CA ALA A 156 7.92 18.29 -8.84
C ALA A 156 9.21 19.15 -8.81
N GLY A 157 9.83 19.40 -9.98
CA GLY A 157 11.04 20.20 -10.12
C GLY A 157 12.34 19.43 -9.91
N ALA A 158 12.32 18.09 -9.88
CA ALA A 158 13.52 17.29 -9.78
C ALA A 158 14.20 17.10 -11.14
N GLU A 159 15.54 17.11 -11.14
CA GLU A 159 16.33 16.66 -12.28
C GLU A 159 16.52 15.14 -12.21
N ILE A 160 16.37 14.46 -13.35
CA ILE A 160 16.55 13.00 -13.43
C ILE A 160 17.94 12.72 -13.95
N ALA A 161 18.80 12.23 -13.07
CA ALA A 161 20.11 11.73 -13.43
C ALA A 161 19.98 10.45 -14.26
N HIS A 162 20.82 10.30 -15.28
CA HIS A 162 20.83 9.11 -16.13
C HIS A 162 21.57 7.93 -15.48
N ASP A 163 22.38 8.20 -14.46
CA ASP A 163 23.02 7.20 -13.63
C ASP A 163 23.23 7.72 -12.18
N GLU A 164 23.69 6.82 -11.32
CA GLU A 164 23.96 7.11 -9.92
C GLU A 164 25.16 8.03 -9.70
N ALA A 165 26.17 8.01 -10.58
CA ALA A 165 27.36 8.84 -10.42
C ALA A 165 26.96 10.31 -10.57
N VAL A 166 26.13 10.62 -11.57
CA VAL A 166 25.56 11.96 -11.76
C VAL A 166 24.61 12.33 -10.63
N ALA A 167 23.80 11.39 -10.13
CA ALA A 167 22.90 11.64 -9.00
C ALA A 167 23.65 11.98 -7.70
N LEU A 168 24.82 11.38 -7.47
CA LEU A 168 25.56 11.46 -6.20
C LEU A 168 26.65 12.54 -6.17
N LYS A 169 27.26 12.86 -7.32
CA LYS A 169 28.46 13.70 -7.42
C LYS A 169 28.31 15.06 -6.73
N ASP A 170 27.17 15.73 -6.94
CA ASP A 170 26.92 17.09 -6.45
C ASP A 170 25.90 17.11 -5.29
N ALA A 171 25.42 15.95 -4.84
CA ALA A 171 24.41 15.84 -3.80
C ALA A 171 24.97 16.21 -2.41
N GLU A 172 24.31 17.17 -1.75
CA GLU A 172 24.62 17.55 -0.36
C GLU A 172 23.88 16.65 0.65
N LEU A 173 22.70 16.17 0.26
CA LEU A 173 21.89 15.21 1.01
C LEU A 173 21.53 14.04 0.09
N VAL A 174 21.93 12.84 0.48
CA VAL A 174 21.64 11.59 -0.21
C VAL A 174 20.60 10.82 0.59
N LEU A 175 19.42 10.62 0.00
CA LEU A 175 18.37 9.77 0.54
C LEU A 175 18.37 8.44 -0.21
N LYS A 176 18.50 7.32 0.51
CA LYS A 176 18.52 5.99 -0.10
C LYS A 176 17.69 5.00 0.73
N VAL A 177 17.08 4.03 0.05
CA VAL A 177 16.29 2.98 0.74
C VAL A 177 17.21 2.02 1.51
N GLN A 178 18.30 1.59 0.90
CA GLN A 178 19.29 0.66 1.49
C GLN A 178 20.66 1.32 1.61
N ARG A 179 21.58 0.69 2.35
CA ARG A 179 22.98 1.09 2.42
C ARG A 179 23.60 1.27 1.03
N PRO A 180 24.54 2.22 0.86
CA PRO A 180 25.35 2.31 -0.35
C PRO A 180 26.03 0.98 -0.70
N LEU A 181 26.19 0.72 -2.00
CA LEU A 181 26.94 -0.45 -2.48
C LEU A 181 28.45 -0.16 -2.41
N LEU A 182 29.20 -1.05 -1.76
CA LEU A 182 30.67 -1.00 -1.63
C LEU A 182 31.35 -2.25 -2.22
N GLU A 183 30.60 -3.13 -2.89
CA GLU A 183 31.04 -4.45 -3.34
C GLU A 183 30.80 -4.65 -4.84
N ALA A 184 31.24 -5.78 -5.39
CA ALA A 184 31.01 -6.19 -6.79
C ALA A 184 31.50 -5.17 -7.84
N GLY A 185 32.63 -4.51 -7.59
CA GLY A 185 33.22 -3.52 -8.50
C GLY A 185 32.49 -2.18 -8.52
N ARG A 186 31.53 -1.97 -7.62
CA ARG A 186 30.71 -0.76 -7.52
C ARG A 186 30.89 -0.16 -6.13
N ASN A 187 31.29 1.10 -6.08
CA ASN A 187 31.50 1.82 -4.82
C ASN A 187 30.80 3.19 -4.86
N GLU A 188 29.55 3.22 -4.42
CA GLU A 188 28.73 4.43 -4.40
C GLU A 188 29.29 5.49 -3.44
N VAL A 189 30.01 5.08 -2.38
CA VAL A 189 30.63 6.01 -1.43
C VAL A 189 31.68 6.89 -2.13
N THR A 190 32.43 6.32 -3.08
CA THR A 190 33.42 7.10 -3.86
C THR A 190 32.79 8.09 -4.84
N MET A 191 31.50 7.95 -5.14
CA MET A 191 30.76 8.84 -6.01
C MET A 191 30.11 10.00 -5.25
N MET A 192 30.07 9.94 -3.92
CA MET A 192 29.48 10.97 -3.07
C MET A 192 30.47 12.10 -2.80
N LYS A 193 29.95 13.33 -2.77
CA LYS A 193 30.72 14.51 -2.36
C LYS A 193 31.18 14.39 -0.90
N LYS A 194 32.44 14.72 -0.62
CA LYS A 194 32.94 14.88 0.75
C LYS A 194 32.12 15.94 1.50
N GLY A 195 31.70 15.63 2.72
CA GLY A 195 30.83 16.50 3.53
C GLY A 195 29.34 16.34 3.24
N SER A 196 28.95 15.43 2.35
CA SER A 196 27.54 15.08 2.14
C SER A 196 26.92 14.39 3.35
N ILE A 197 25.60 14.48 3.44
CA ILE A 197 24.78 13.79 4.45
C ILE A 197 24.13 12.58 3.79
N LEU A 198 24.27 11.40 4.38
CA LEU A 198 23.62 10.17 3.95
C LEU A 198 22.51 9.79 4.94
N VAL A 199 21.29 9.60 4.45
CA VAL A 199 20.15 9.14 5.26
C VAL A 199 19.54 7.90 4.60
N ALA A 200 19.67 6.75 5.24
CA ALA A 200 19.22 5.47 4.69
C ALA A 200 19.05 4.39 5.77
N HIS A 201 18.53 3.22 5.40
CA HIS A 201 18.65 1.99 6.18
C HIS A 201 20.08 1.44 6.04
N LEU A 202 20.95 1.76 7.01
CA LEU A 202 22.41 1.55 6.89
C LEU A 202 22.86 0.20 7.44
N GLN A 203 22.06 -0.41 8.32
CA GLN A 203 22.45 -1.59 9.09
C GLN A 203 23.76 -1.35 9.86
N ALA A 204 23.91 -0.17 10.45
CA ALA A 204 25.18 0.36 10.98
C ALA A 204 25.80 -0.52 12.08
N LEU A 205 24.98 -1.21 12.88
CA LEU A 205 25.44 -2.11 13.93
C LEU A 205 25.90 -3.49 13.42
N VAL A 206 25.54 -3.84 12.19
CA VAL A 206 25.85 -5.13 11.56
C VAL A 206 27.00 -5.00 10.55
N HIS A 207 27.15 -3.82 9.93
CA HIS A 207 28.16 -3.53 8.90
C HIS A 207 29.15 -2.43 9.34
N PRO A 208 30.00 -2.68 10.36
CA PRO A 208 30.94 -1.66 10.86
C PRO A 208 31.98 -1.22 9.82
N GLN A 209 32.34 -2.08 8.87
CA GLN A 209 33.25 -1.73 7.78
C GLN A 209 32.67 -0.67 6.84
N ASP A 210 31.36 -0.68 6.60
CA ASP A 210 30.69 0.32 5.76
C ASP A 210 30.66 1.66 6.48
N VAL A 211 30.37 1.65 7.79
CA VAL A 211 30.42 2.84 8.65
C VAL A 211 31.80 3.48 8.63
N LYS A 212 32.86 2.66 8.67
CA LYS A 212 34.24 3.14 8.54
C LYS A 212 34.48 3.79 7.18
N ALA A 213 34.01 3.19 6.09
CA ALA A 213 34.14 3.75 4.75
C ALA A 213 33.42 5.10 4.60
N TYR A 214 32.23 5.27 5.20
CA TYR A 214 31.53 6.56 5.21
C TYR A 214 32.35 7.63 5.94
N ALA A 215 32.93 7.29 7.09
CA ALA A 215 33.77 8.20 7.86
C ALA A 215 35.07 8.58 7.11
N GLU A 216 35.74 7.62 6.48
CA GLU A 216 36.94 7.84 5.67
C GLU A 216 36.64 8.74 4.45
N ALA A 217 35.45 8.62 3.86
CA ALA A 217 34.96 9.50 2.79
C ALA A 217 34.49 10.90 3.27
N GLY A 218 34.44 11.13 4.59
CA GLY A 218 33.96 12.38 5.19
C GLY A 218 32.46 12.60 5.03
N ILE A 219 31.67 11.53 5.05
CA ILE A 219 30.21 11.55 4.94
C ILE A 219 29.59 11.55 6.36
N THR A 220 28.59 12.39 6.59
CA THR A 220 27.78 12.35 7.81
C THR A 220 26.60 11.41 7.59
N ALA A 221 26.54 10.29 8.30
CA ALA A 221 25.53 9.25 8.05
C ALA A 221 24.50 9.14 9.19
N PHE A 222 23.21 9.15 8.83
CA PHE A 222 22.08 8.90 9.71
C PHE A 222 21.48 7.51 9.41
N ALA A 223 21.69 6.59 10.35
CA ALA A 223 21.14 5.24 10.30
C ALA A 223 19.66 5.24 10.70
N MET A 224 18.77 5.13 9.72
CA MET A 224 17.33 5.26 9.94
C MET A 224 16.74 4.09 10.76
N GLU A 225 17.39 2.93 10.79
CA GLU A 225 17.00 1.80 11.67
C GLU A 225 17.24 2.07 13.17
N LEU A 226 18.05 3.08 13.50
CA LEU A 226 18.35 3.46 14.88
C LEU A 226 17.45 4.61 15.37
N MET A 227 16.37 4.92 14.66
CA MET A 227 15.38 5.91 15.07
C MET A 227 14.84 5.58 16.48
N PRO A 228 14.90 6.51 17.45
CA PRO A 228 14.39 6.24 18.79
C PRO A 228 12.88 6.03 18.75
N ARG A 229 12.40 4.97 19.40
CA ARG A 229 10.97 4.65 19.48
C ARG A 229 10.23 5.51 20.51
N ILE A 230 10.04 6.77 20.15
CA ILE A 230 9.30 7.79 20.92
C ILE A 230 8.22 8.41 20.04
N THR A 231 7.14 8.89 20.66
CA THR A 231 5.94 9.41 19.94
C THR A 231 6.29 10.41 18.84
N ARG A 232 7.17 11.37 19.10
CA ARG A 232 7.54 12.42 18.13
C ARG A 232 8.34 11.91 16.91
N ALA A 233 8.91 10.71 16.98
CA ALA A 233 9.72 10.12 15.92
C ALA A 233 8.99 9.04 15.11
N GLN A 234 7.73 8.73 15.45
CA GLN A 234 6.96 7.66 14.79
C GLN A 234 6.78 7.89 13.28
N SER A 235 6.62 9.13 12.84
CA SER A 235 6.51 9.47 11.41
C SER A 235 7.82 9.27 10.63
N MET A 236 8.93 9.05 11.32
CA MET A 236 10.26 8.86 10.74
C MET A 236 10.74 7.40 10.87
N ASP A 237 9.99 6.53 11.55
CA ASP A 237 10.38 5.14 11.81
C ASP A 237 10.19 4.27 10.57
N ILE A 238 11.28 4.05 9.84
CA ILE A 238 11.28 3.22 8.64
C ILE A 238 11.00 1.75 8.96
N LEU A 239 11.38 1.24 10.13
CA LEU A 239 11.18 -0.17 10.47
C LEU A 239 9.70 -0.46 10.66
N SER A 240 8.98 0.44 11.32
CA SER A 240 7.52 0.34 11.48
C SER A 240 6.80 0.41 10.13
N SER A 241 7.16 1.35 9.26
CA SER A 241 6.54 1.47 7.94
C SER A 241 6.75 0.22 7.07
N GLN A 242 7.99 -0.30 7.00
CA GLN A 242 8.28 -1.51 6.23
C GLN A 242 7.64 -2.75 6.86
N SER A 243 7.66 -2.87 8.19
CA SER A 243 7.02 -3.98 8.89
C SER A 243 5.51 -4.04 8.61
N ASN A 244 4.85 -2.89 8.56
CA ASN A 244 3.43 -2.83 8.22
C ASN A 244 3.19 -3.45 6.83
N LEU A 245 3.91 -2.99 5.81
CA LEU A 245 3.80 -3.52 4.45
C LEU A 245 4.13 -5.01 4.37
N ALA A 246 5.17 -5.46 5.07
CA ALA A 246 5.54 -6.87 5.14
C ALA A 246 4.41 -7.73 5.72
N GLY A 247 3.76 -7.28 6.79
CA GLY A 247 2.61 -7.99 7.39
C GLY A 247 1.42 -8.09 6.45
N TYR A 248 1.12 -7.02 5.70
CA TYR A 248 0.09 -7.05 4.65
C TYR A 248 0.47 -8.03 3.54
N ARG A 249 1.70 -7.93 3.04
CA ARG A 249 2.19 -8.75 1.93
C ARG A 249 2.24 -10.24 2.28
N ALA A 250 2.65 -10.58 3.50
CA ALA A 250 2.67 -11.96 4.00
C ALA A 250 1.31 -12.65 3.89
N VAL A 251 0.22 -11.93 4.17
CA VAL A 251 -1.14 -12.49 4.03
C VAL A 251 -1.53 -12.69 2.56
N LEU A 252 -1.12 -11.78 1.67
CA LEU A 252 -1.38 -11.94 0.24
C LEU A 252 -0.61 -13.12 -0.34
N ASP A 253 0.66 -13.28 0.03
CA ASP A 253 1.48 -14.41 -0.40
C ASP A 253 0.92 -15.72 0.16
N ALA A 254 0.50 -15.73 1.43
CA ALA A 254 -0.19 -16.88 1.99
C ALA A 254 -1.48 -17.21 1.25
N ALA A 255 -2.29 -16.20 0.89
CA ALA A 255 -3.54 -16.40 0.14
C ALA A 255 -3.32 -16.85 -1.30
N TYR A 256 -2.21 -16.46 -1.91
CA TYR A 256 -1.82 -16.88 -3.25
C TYR A 256 -1.40 -18.36 -3.27
N GLU A 257 -0.58 -18.78 -2.30
CA GLU A 257 -0.10 -20.17 -2.20
C GLU A 257 -1.16 -21.12 -1.62
N PHE A 258 -2.11 -20.61 -0.82
CA PHE A 258 -3.11 -21.44 -0.17
C PHE A 258 -4.22 -21.88 -1.14
N GLY A 259 -4.34 -23.19 -1.36
CA GLY A 259 -5.28 -23.78 -2.33
C GLY A 259 -6.78 -23.70 -1.97
N ARG A 260 -7.16 -22.93 -0.95
CA ARG A 260 -8.55 -22.74 -0.50
C ARG A 260 -8.84 -21.26 -0.28
N ALA A 261 -10.13 -20.90 -0.35
CA ALA A 261 -10.58 -19.56 0.00
C ALA A 261 -10.38 -19.25 1.49
N PHE A 262 -10.06 -17.98 1.80
CA PHE A 262 -10.02 -17.47 3.17
C PHE A 262 -11.39 -17.34 3.85
N PRO A 263 -12.41 -16.72 3.22
CA PRO A 263 -13.69 -16.51 3.88
C PRO A 263 -14.51 -17.80 3.95
N MET A 264 -15.50 -17.80 4.84
CA MET A 264 -16.58 -18.77 4.76
C MET A 264 -17.37 -18.51 3.48
N MET A 265 -17.59 -19.56 2.68
CA MET A 265 -18.40 -19.48 1.47
C MET A 265 -19.52 -20.51 1.54
N MET A 266 -20.76 -20.04 1.43
CA MET A 266 -21.93 -20.91 1.26
C MET A 266 -22.19 -21.07 -0.23
N THR A 267 -22.17 -22.31 -0.71
CA THR A 267 -22.36 -22.64 -2.13
C THR A 267 -23.45 -23.70 -2.27
N ALA A 268 -23.93 -23.92 -3.50
CA ALA A 268 -24.88 -25.02 -3.78
C ALA A 268 -24.30 -26.41 -3.44
N ALA A 269 -22.98 -26.57 -3.47
CA ALA A 269 -22.29 -27.82 -3.13
C ALA A 269 -22.00 -28.00 -1.63
N GLY A 270 -22.37 -27.02 -0.80
CA GLY A 270 -22.13 -27.01 0.64
C GLY A 270 -21.34 -25.79 1.12
N THR A 271 -21.03 -25.79 2.42
CA THR A 271 -20.31 -24.70 3.09
C THR A 271 -18.82 -25.00 3.17
N VAL A 272 -18.01 -24.10 2.62
CA VAL A 272 -16.55 -24.12 2.80
C VAL A 272 -16.21 -23.33 4.07
N PRO A 273 -15.55 -23.93 5.06
CA PRO A 273 -15.18 -23.23 6.28
C PRO A 273 -14.07 -22.21 6.02
N PRO A 274 -14.00 -21.12 6.81
CA PRO A 274 -12.98 -20.11 6.67
C PRO A 274 -11.59 -20.66 6.99
N ALA A 275 -10.56 -20.08 6.39
CA ALA A 275 -9.17 -20.38 6.70
C ALA A 275 -8.84 -19.98 8.14
N ARG A 276 -8.04 -20.80 8.81
CA ARG A 276 -7.55 -20.55 10.16
C ARG A 276 -6.11 -20.07 10.11
N VAL A 277 -5.86 -18.85 10.61
CA VAL A 277 -4.56 -18.19 10.52
C VAL A 277 -4.00 -17.99 11.92
N LEU A 278 -2.76 -18.43 12.15
CA LEU A 278 -2.01 -18.15 13.37
C LEU A 278 -0.87 -17.18 13.08
N VAL A 279 -0.84 -16.06 13.80
CA VAL A 279 0.22 -15.05 13.68
C VAL A 279 1.11 -15.10 14.93
N LEU A 280 2.39 -15.42 14.73
CA LEU A 280 3.40 -15.58 15.78
C LEU A 280 4.24 -14.32 15.90
N GLY A 281 3.89 -13.48 16.87
CA GLY A 281 4.39 -12.12 17.05
C GLY A 281 3.30 -11.11 16.72
N ALA A 282 3.00 -10.20 17.63
CA ALA A 282 2.04 -9.11 17.46
C ALA A 282 2.75 -7.75 17.51
N GLY A 283 3.87 -7.66 16.79
CA GLY A 283 4.50 -6.38 16.44
C GLY A 283 3.74 -5.68 15.30
N VAL A 284 4.34 -4.66 14.69
CA VAL A 284 3.70 -3.90 13.59
C VAL A 284 3.33 -4.81 12.41
N ALA A 285 4.23 -5.72 12.00
CA ALA A 285 3.95 -6.70 10.94
C ALA A 285 2.84 -7.67 11.34
N GLY A 286 2.93 -8.25 12.54
CA GLY A 286 1.94 -9.20 13.04
C GLY A 286 0.53 -8.61 13.13
N LEU A 287 0.38 -7.39 13.67
CA LEU A 287 -0.90 -6.69 13.74
C LEU A 287 -1.46 -6.39 12.35
N GLN A 288 -0.61 -5.99 11.39
CA GLN A 288 -1.06 -5.78 10.02
C GLN A 288 -1.47 -7.10 9.33
N ALA A 289 -0.76 -8.20 9.60
CA ALA A 289 -1.14 -9.53 9.13
C ALA A 289 -2.50 -9.97 9.73
N ILE A 290 -2.72 -9.73 11.03
CA ILE A 290 -4.00 -10.00 11.68
C ILE A 290 -5.12 -9.21 11.01
N ALA A 291 -4.96 -7.90 10.87
CA ALA A 291 -5.95 -7.04 10.23
C ALA A 291 -6.28 -7.48 8.79
N THR A 292 -5.25 -7.83 8.01
CA THR A 292 -5.40 -8.23 6.61
C THR A 292 -6.08 -9.60 6.49
N ALA A 293 -5.66 -10.59 7.28
CA ALA A 293 -6.28 -11.91 7.29
C ALA A 293 -7.74 -11.86 7.76
N LYS A 294 -8.06 -10.98 8.72
CA LYS A 294 -9.44 -10.69 9.15
C LYS A 294 -10.26 -10.05 8.03
N ARG A 295 -9.70 -9.11 7.26
CA ARG A 295 -10.37 -8.52 6.08
C ARG A 295 -10.69 -9.54 5.00
N LEU A 296 -9.84 -10.55 4.82
CA LEU A 296 -10.10 -11.68 3.91
C LEU A 296 -11.13 -12.69 4.46
N GLY A 297 -11.64 -12.51 5.68
CA GLY A 297 -12.64 -13.40 6.28
C GLY A 297 -12.05 -14.62 7.01
N GLY A 298 -10.74 -14.63 7.26
CA GLY A 298 -10.07 -15.68 8.03
C GLY A 298 -10.40 -15.65 9.53
N VAL A 299 -10.33 -16.81 10.18
CA VAL A 299 -10.37 -16.95 11.64
C VAL A 299 -8.95 -16.81 12.17
N VAL A 300 -8.64 -15.66 12.75
CA VAL A 300 -7.26 -15.32 13.12
C VAL A 300 -7.02 -15.52 14.61
N THR A 301 -5.90 -16.16 14.93
CA THR A 301 -5.34 -16.30 16.27
C THR A 301 -3.99 -15.59 16.30
N GLY A 302 -3.77 -14.67 17.22
CA GLY A 302 -2.49 -13.99 17.42
C GLY A 302 -1.77 -14.50 18.67
N TYR A 303 -0.45 -14.57 18.64
CA TYR A 303 0.39 -14.90 19.78
C TYR A 303 1.51 -13.86 19.94
N ASP A 304 1.81 -13.47 21.17
CA ASP A 304 2.99 -12.68 21.53
C ASP A 304 3.35 -12.97 23.00
N VAL A 305 4.59 -12.73 23.38
CA VAL A 305 5.02 -12.85 24.79
C VAL A 305 4.61 -11.63 25.62
N ARG A 306 4.39 -10.48 24.98
CA ARG A 306 4.02 -9.23 25.66
C ARG A 306 2.53 -9.22 25.98
N PRO A 307 2.12 -8.92 27.22
CA PRO A 307 0.71 -8.91 27.60
C PRO A 307 -0.07 -7.74 26.97
N ALA A 308 0.58 -6.59 26.74
CA ALA A 308 -0.07 -5.37 26.24
C ALA A 308 -0.69 -5.52 24.84
N VAL A 309 -0.19 -6.47 24.04
CA VAL A 309 -0.70 -6.68 22.67
C VAL A 309 -1.98 -7.52 22.63
N LYS A 310 -2.39 -8.14 23.74
CA LYS A 310 -3.61 -8.95 23.78
C LYS A 310 -4.83 -8.14 23.33
N GLU A 311 -5.00 -6.96 23.93
CA GLU A 311 -6.11 -6.05 23.60
C GLU A 311 -6.02 -5.57 22.14
N GLN A 312 -4.81 -5.38 21.62
CA GLN A 312 -4.60 -4.97 20.22
C GLN A 312 -5.05 -6.08 19.26
N VAL A 313 -4.67 -7.33 19.52
CA VAL A 313 -5.11 -8.50 18.74
C VAL A 313 -6.64 -8.64 18.77
N GLU A 314 -7.23 -8.50 19.95
CA GLU A 314 -8.68 -8.61 20.15
C GLU A 314 -9.45 -7.45 19.48
N SER A 315 -8.91 -6.23 19.50
CA SER A 315 -9.51 -5.05 18.84
C SER A 315 -9.59 -5.19 17.31
N LEU A 316 -8.68 -5.97 16.72
CA LEU A 316 -8.69 -6.30 15.29
C LEU A 316 -9.62 -7.50 14.98
N GLY A 317 -10.28 -8.07 16.00
CA GLY A 317 -11.18 -9.22 15.87
C GLY A 317 -10.46 -10.57 15.80
N GLY A 318 -9.18 -10.63 16.18
CA GLY A 318 -8.43 -11.86 16.40
C GLY A 318 -8.68 -12.46 17.78
N ARG A 319 -8.27 -13.71 17.99
CA ARG A 319 -8.21 -14.34 19.32
C ARG A 319 -6.77 -14.36 19.81
N PHE A 320 -6.52 -13.99 21.06
CA PHE A 320 -5.18 -14.07 21.63
C PHE A 320 -4.88 -15.47 22.18
N LEU A 321 -3.78 -16.09 21.74
CA LEU A 321 -3.30 -17.36 22.26
C LEU A 321 -2.48 -17.10 23.52
N GLN A 322 -3.00 -17.51 24.67
CA GLN A 322 -2.33 -17.31 25.95
C GLN A 322 -1.59 -18.58 26.38
N VAL A 323 -0.28 -18.47 26.66
CA VAL A 323 0.56 -19.58 27.12
C VAL A 323 0.60 -19.63 28.65
N ASP A 324 0.95 -18.52 29.28
CA ASP A 324 1.04 -18.39 30.74
C ASP A 324 0.93 -16.90 31.11
N ALA A 325 -0.13 -16.52 31.83
CA ALA A 325 -0.38 -15.13 32.18
C ALA A 325 0.65 -14.56 33.17
N ASP A 326 1.04 -15.38 34.13
CA ASP A 326 1.83 -14.94 35.28
C ASP A 326 3.30 -14.84 34.90
N ALA A 327 3.79 -15.75 34.07
CA ALA A 327 5.16 -15.72 33.56
C ALA A 327 5.44 -14.56 32.58
N THR A 328 4.42 -13.93 32.00
CA THR A 328 4.57 -12.88 30.97
C THR A 328 4.50 -11.44 31.47
N LYS A 329 4.30 -11.20 32.77
CA LYS A 329 4.10 -9.84 33.31
C LYS A 329 5.27 -8.89 33.03
N ASP A 330 6.50 -9.42 33.01
CA ASP A 330 7.73 -8.65 32.80
C ASP A 330 8.39 -8.90 31.42
N ALA A 331 7.65 -9.46 30.47
CA ALA A 331 8.15 -9.88 29.15
C ALA A 331 8.44 -8.72 28.19
N GLU A 332 8.21 -7.47 28.60
CA GLU A 332 8.42 -6.26 27.80
C GLU A 332 9.56 -5.39 28.37
N THR A 333 10.36 -4.80 27.48
CA THR A 333 11.42 -3.83 27.82
C THR A 333 10.85 -2.41 27.86
N ALA A 334 11.59 -1.45 28.42
CA ALA A 334 11.19 -0.04 28.42
C ALA A 334 10.97 0.55 27.01
N GLY A 335 11.57 -0.04 25.97
CA GLY A 335 11.39 0.35 24.56
C GLY A 335 10.27 -0.39 23.83
N GLY A 336 9.44 -1.16 24.54
CA GLY A 336 8.31 -1.91 23.98
C GLY A 336 8.67 -3.22 23.26
N TYR A 337 9.95 -3.64 23.34
CA TYR A 337 10.41 -4.91 22.77
C TYR A 337 10.20 -6.09 23.71
N ALA A 338 9.99 -7.27 23.13
CA ALA A 338 9.98 -8.52 23.86
C ALA A 338 11.35 -8.86 24.46
N LYS A 339 11.34 -9.43 25.67
CA LYS A 339 12.52 -10.05 26.29
C LYS A 339 12.59 -11.53 25.96
N GLU A 340 13.79 -12.09 26.07
CA GLU A 340 13.97 -13.54 26.03
C GLU A 340 13.38 -14.19 27.28
N MET A 341 12.61 -15.26 27.08
CA MET A 341 11.93 -15.99 28.15
C MET A 341 12.76 -17.20 28.60
N GLY A 342 12.68 -17.58 29.88
CA GLY A 342 13.41 -18.73 30.42
C GLY A 342 12.95 -20.09 29.86
N GLU A 343 13.80 -21.12 30.01
CA GLU A 343 13.57 -22.45 29.40
C GLU A 343 12.23 -23.09 29.76
N ALA A 344 11.79 -22.96 31.02
CA ALA A 344 10.52 -23.54 31.46
C ALA A 344 9.32 -22.95 30.69
N TYR A 345 9.36 -21.64 30.41
CA TYR A 345 8.36 -20.98 29.59
C TYR A 345 8.48 -21.43 28.13
N GLN A 346 9.69 -21.48 27.58
CA GLN A 346 9.91 -21.92 26.19
C GLN A 346 9.38 -23.34 25.92
N ARG A 347 9.55 -24.27 26.87
CA ARG A 347 8.97 -25.62 26.76
C ARG A 347 7.44 -25.59 26.71
N LYS A 348 6.82 -24.82 27.61
CA LYS A 348 5.36 -24.65 27.65
C LYS A 348 4.82 -23.95 26.40
N GLN A 349 5.53 -22.91 25.94
CA GLN A 349 5.26 -22.20 24.70
C GLN A 349 5.29 -23.16 23.51
N ALA A 350 6.35 -23.94 23.35
CA ALA A 350 6.47 -24.91 22.26
C ALA A 350 5.30 -25.91 22.27
N GLN A 351 4.90 -26.43 23.44
CA GLN A 351 3.76 -27.34 23.55
C GLN A 351 2.43 -26.69 23.11
N VAL A 352 2.15 -25.47 23.60
CA VAL A 352 0.92 -24.74 23.25
C VAL A 352 0.89 -24.35 21.78
N LEU A 353 2.03 -23.92 21.22
CA LEU A 353 2.16 -23.56 19.82
C LEU A 353 1.98 -24.77 18.91
N HIS A 354 2.54 -25.93 19.27
CA HIS A 354 2.37 -27.18 18.51
C HIS A 354 0.88 -27.57 18.41
N GLU A 355 0.20 -27.60 19.55
CA GLU A 355 -1.23 -27.96 19.60
C GLU A 355 -2.14 -26.95 18.90
N SER A 356 -1.74 -25.68 18.87
CA SER A 356 -2.43 -24.65 18.09
C SER A 356 -2.18 -24.84 16.60
N ALA A 357 -0.92 -24.97 16.17
CA ALA A 357 -0.47 -25.03 14.77
C ALA A 357 -1.13 -26.17 13.99
N LYS A 358 -1.31 -27.35 14.60
CA LYS A 358 -2.03 -28.50 14.03
C LYS A 358 -3.42 -28.15 13.47
N LYS A 359 -4.08 -27.16 14.07
CA LYS A 359 -5.44 -26.75 13.74
C LYS A 359 -5.50 -25.61 12.73
N GLN A 360 -4.36 -25.01 12.40
CA GLN A 360 -4.27 -23.85 11.52
C GLN A 360 -4.06 -24.30 10.08
N ASP A 361 -4.56 -23.49 9.16
CA ASP A 361 -4.29 -23.67 7.74
C ASP A 361 -3.07 -22.82 7.33
N ILE A 362 -2.88 -21.65 7.98
CA ILE A 362 -1.80 -20.71 7.69
C ILE A 362 -1.08 -20.29 8.98
N VAL A 363 0.24 -20.23 8.96
CA VAL A 363 1.06 -19.66 10.05
C VAL A 363 1.93 -18.53 9.48
N ILE A 364 1.92 -17.37 10.15
CA ILE A 364 2.76 -16.22 9.79
C ILE A 364 3.69 -15.91 10.95
N CYS A 365 5.00 -15.97 10.73
CA CYS A 365 6.01 -15.71 11.75
C CYS A 365 6.52 -14.26 11.62
N THR A 366 6.49 -13.49 12.71
CA THR A 366 7.03 -12.12 12.72
C THR A 366 7.82 -11.82 14.01
N ALA A 367 8.19 -12.85 14.76
CA ALA A 367 8.86 -12.69 16.05
C ALA A 367 10.35 -12.41 15.83
N LEU A 368 10.79 -11.21 16.22
CA LEU A 368 12.20 -10.81 16.17
C LEU A 368 12.62 -10.17 17.49
N ILE A 369 13.85 -10.48 17.90
CA ILE A 369 14.50 -9.86 19.08
C ILE A 369 15.69 -9.04 18.57
N PRO A 370 15.73 -7.73 18.82
CA PRO A 370 16.82 -6.87 18.35
C PRO A 370 18.21 -7.40 18.77
N GLY A 371 19.13 -7.47 17.81
CA GLY A 371 20.51 -7.91 18.04
C GLY A 371 20.67 -9.41 18.32
N ARG A 372 19.62 -10.22 18.12
CA ARG A 372 19.67 -11.67 18.33
C ARG A 372 19.08 -12.43 17.15
N LYS A 373 19.37 -13.73 17.11
CA LYS A 373 18.72 -14.65 16.18
C LYS A 373 17.21 -14.70 16.46
N ALA A 374 16.41 -14.82 15.41
CA ALA A 374 14.97 -15.06 15.55
C ALA A 374 14.71 -16.32 16.41
N PRO A 375 13.75 -16.27 17.35
CA PRO A 375 13.39 -17.44 18.14
C PRO A 375 12.75 -18.52 17.26
N VAL A 376 13.10 -19.78 17.50
CA VAL A 376 12.49 -20.92 16.80
C VAL A 376 11.14 -21.21 17.42
N LEU A 377 10.06 -20.73 16.78
CA LEU A 377 8.67 -20.93 17.24
C LEU A 377 7.93 -22.03 16.48
N VAL A 378 8.38 -22.36 15.27
CA VAL A 378 7.84 -23.43 14.42
C VAL A 378 8.95 -24.44 14.18
N THR A 379 8.77 -25.67 14.66
CA THR A 379 9.74 -26.76 14.48
C THR A 379 9.33 -27.66 13.31
N GLU A 380 10.28 -28.42 12.75
CA GLU A 380 9.99 -29.40 11.69
C GLU A 380 8.89 -30.38 12.09
N ALA A 381 8.87 -30.83 13.35
CA ALA A 381 7.82 -31.70 13.88
C ALA A 381 6.44 -31.04 13.85
N MET A 382 6.35 -29.74 14.15
CA MET A 382 5.09 -29.00 14.03
C MET A 382 4.64 -28.93 12.59
N VAL A 383 5.54 -28.65 11.64
CA VAL A 383 5.21 -28.57 10.20
C VAL A 383 4.68 -29.91 9.69
N LYS A 384 5.30 -31.03 10.07
CA LYS A 384 4.85 -32.38 9.68
C LYS A 384 3.46 -32.73 10.20
N ASP A 385 3.07 -32.17 11.34
CA ASP A 385 1.77 -32.38 11.96
C ASP A 385 0.68 -31.41 11.45
N MET A 386 1.04 -30.39 10.65
CA MET A 386 0.07 -29.51 10.01
C MET A 386 -0.68 -30.25 8.89
N LYS A 387 -1.83 -29.70 8.50
CA LYS A 387 -2.63 -30.29 7.43
C LYS A 387 -1.89 -30.17 6.09
N PRO A 388 -1.99 -31.16 5.20
CA PRO A 388 -1.52 -31.02 3.82
C PRO A 388 -2.16 -29.80 3.14
N GLY A 389 -1.35 -29.01 2.44
CA GLY A 389 -1.78 -27.76 1.81
C GLY A 389 -1.78 -26.54 2.73
N SER A 390 -1.34 -26.69 3.99
CA SER A 390 -1.05 -25.55 4.87
C SER A 390 0.12 -24.71 4.35
N VAL A 391 0.10 -23.41 4.66
CA VAL A 391 1.14 -22.46 4.26
C VAL A 391 1.80 -21.84 5.49
N ILE A 392 3.12 -21.72 5.45
CA ILE A 392 3.91 -20.99 6.45
C ILE A 392 4.61 -19.85 5.73
N VAL A 393 4.44 -18.63 6.24
CA VAL A 393 5.19 -17.46 5.80
C VAL A 393 6.08 -17.03 6.96
N ASP A 394 7.38 -17.18 6.79
CA ASP A 394 8.41 -16.76 7.75
C ASP A 394 9.12 -15.49 7.27
#